data_AF-A0A3C1RVT4-F1
#
_entry.id   AF-A0A3C1RVT4-F1
#
_cell.length_a   1.000
_cell.length_b   1.000
_cell.length_c   1.000
_cell.angle_alpha   90.00
_cell.angle_beta   90.00
_cell.angle_gamma   90.00
#
_symmetry.space_group_name_H-M   'P 1'
#
loop_
_entity.id
_entity.type
_entity.pdbx_description
1 polymer ?
#
loop_
_entity_poly.entity_id
_entity_poly.type
_entity_poly.pdbx_seq_one_letter_code
_entity_poly.pdbx_strand_id
1 'polypeptide(L)'
;MKSYQPDWWRFSKALCVEAERGFTNLQGSQYKFHEFFYVSLKELFENAPPETQQRCQDLAEEFLRYPELELEDRQHLIADTRRFLLQLQRLFDCRNQVSEIREKEQNRNPQARTNGITEKGKSVDISLEQSLEKIIGPRNSDR
;
A
#
# COMPACT_ATOMS: atom_id res chain seq x y z
N MET A 1 12.53 20.18 9.19
CA MET A 1 11.16 19.63 9.16
C MET A 1 11.26 18.17 9.54
N LYS A 2 10.60 17.71 10.61
CA LYS A 2 10.64 16.30 10.98
C LYS A 2 9.93 15.54 9.86
N SER A 3 10.65 14.71 9.12
CA SER A 3 10.08 13.73 8.19
C SER A 3 9.27 12.75 9.04
N TYR A 4 7.98 13.07 9.23
CA TYR A 4 7.03 12.22 9.93
C TYR A 4 6.67 11.08 8.97
N GLN A 5 7.48 10.03 8.98
CA GLN A 5 7.11 8.81 8.29
C GLN A 5 6.10 8.08 9.19
N PRO A 6 4.87 7.83 8.72
CA PRO A 6 3.89 7.10 9.52
C PRO A 6 4.43 5.72 9.92
N ASP A 7 4.30 5.38 11.20
CA ASP A 7 4.76 4.11 11.77
C ASP A 7 3.85 2.94 11.33
N TRP A 8 3.89 2.55 10.05
CA TRP A 8 3.07 1.47 9.47
C TRP A 8 3.15 0.16 10.28
N TRP A 9 4.33 -0.12 10.84
CA TRP A 9 4.56 -1.29 11.68
C TRP A 9 3.73 -1.26 12.96
N ARG A 10 3.57 -0.09 13.59
CA ARG A 10 2.75 0.05 14.82
C ARG A 10 1.28 -0.18 14.52
N PHE A 11 0.76 0.34 13.40
CA PHE A 11 -0.62 0.08 12.98
C PHE A 11 -0.88 -1.41 12.73
N SER A 12 -0.03 -2.06 11.92
CA SER A 12 -0.18 -3.51 11.64
C SER A 12 -0.10 -4.34 12.91
N LYS A 13 0.85 -4.03 13.81
CA LYS A 13 0.98 -4.73 15.09
C LYS A 13 -0.25 -4.55 15.97
N ALA A 14 -0.77 -3.34 16.10
CA ALA A 14 -1.97 -3.08 16.89
C ALA A 14 -3.18 -3.86 16.35
N LEU A 15 -3.37 -3.91 15.02
CA LEU A 15 -4.44 -4.69 14.39
C LEU A 15 -4.27 -6.19 14.59
N CYS A 16 -3.04 -6.71 14.57
CA CYS A 16 -2.78 -8.13 14.86
C CYS A 16 -3.13 -8.46 16.30
N VAL A 17 -2.63 -7.68 17.26
CA VAL A 17 -2.86 -7.92 18.69
C VAL A 17 -4.34 -7.86 19.04
N GLU A 18 -5.09 -6.92 18.46
CA GLU A 18 -6.53 -6.81 18.68
C GLU A 18 -7.30 -8.03 18.13
N ALA A 19 -6.94 -8.50 16.94
CA ALA A 19 -7.54 -9.69 16.34
C ALA A 19 -7.20 -10.97 17.14
N GLU A 20 -5.97 -11.09 17.63
CA GLU A 20 -5.51 -12.23 18.45
C GLU A 20 -6.26 -12.32 19.79
N ARG A 21 -6.65 -11.17 20.36
CA ARG A 21 -7.41 -11.14 21.63
C ARG A 21 -8.91 -11.14 21.45
N GLY A 22 -9.40 -11.21 20.20
CA GLY A 22 -10.82 -11.36 19.91
C GLY A 22 -11.62 -10.05 19.90
N PHE A 23 -11.03 -8.94 19.44
CA PHE A 23 -11.78 -7.69 19.16
C PHE A 23 -12.40 -7.04 20.40
N THR A 24 -11.73 -7.19 21.55
CA THR A 24 -12.18 -6.76 22.88
C THR A 24 -11.97 -5.27 23.18
N ASN A 25 -11.43 -4.49 22.24
CA ASN A 25 -10.95 -3.13 22.39
C ASN A 25 -9.87 -3.00 23.47
N LEU A 26 -8.68 -3.53 23.19
CA LEU A 26 -7.65 -3.68 24.21
C LEU A 26 -7.19 -2.36 24.82
N GLN A 27 -7.12 -2.35 26.16
CA GLN A 27 -6.52 -1.27 26.93
C GLN A 27 -4.99 -1.38 26.85
N GLY A 28 -4.33 -0.42 26.19
CA GLY A 28 -2.89 -0.24 26.25
C GLY A 28 -2.44 0.55 27.48
N SER A 29 -1.12 0.82 27.57
CA SER A 29 -0.56 1.61 28.67
C SER A 29 -1.04 3.06 28.72
N GLN A 30 -1.39 3.65 27.56
CA GLN A 30 -1.79 5.07 27.47
C GLN A 30 -3.17 5.27 26.86
N TYR A 31 -3.56 4.43 25.90
CA TYR A 31 -4.82 4.56 25.16
C TYR A 31 -5.45 3.17 24.95
N LYS A 32 -6.77 3.14 24.77
CA LYS A 32 -7.44 1.95 24.23
C LYS A 32 -7.13 1.79 22.75
N PHE A 33 -7.36 0.59 22.22
CA PHE A 33 -7.14 0.27 20.81
C PHE A 33 -7.86 1.26 19.88
N HIS A 34 -9.15 1.53 20.12
CA HIS A 34 -9.92 2.44 19.27
C HIS A 34 -9.45 3.90 19.36
N GLU A 35 -9.05 4.37 20.55
CA GLU A 35 -8.51 5.72 20.76
C GLU A 35 -7.15 5.87 20.06
N PHE A 36 -6.30 4.87 20.19
CA PHE A 36 -5.03 4.82 19.47
C PHE A 36 -5.27 4.92 17.96
N PHE A 37 -6.19 4.14 17.40
CA PHE A 37 -6.52 4.19 15.98
C PHE A 37 -7.06 5.55 15.55
N TYR A 38 -7.97 6.14 16.32
CA TYR A 38 -8.51 7.47 16.05
C TYR A 38 -7.41 8.54 15.99
N VAL A 39 -6.53 8.58 17.00
CA VAL A 39 -5.43 9.56 17.07
C VAL A 39 -4.44 9.33 15.94
N SER A 40 -4.02 8.08 15.72
CA SER A 40 -3.01 7.79 14.71
C SER A 40 -3.54 7.99 13.28
N LEU A 41 -4.83 7.73 13.00
CA LEU A 41 -5.44 8.06 11.71
C LEU A 41 -5.52 9.58 11.46
N LYS A 42 -5.73 10.38 12.52
CA LYS A 42 -5.68 11.85 12.43
C LYS A 42 -4.29 12.38 12.12
N GLU A 43 -3.25 11.82 12.74
CA GLU A 43 -1.86 12.17 12.40
C GLU A 43 -1.49 11.76 10.96
N LEU A 44 -2.02 10.62 10.50
CA LEU A 44 -1.88 10.17 9.12
C LEU A 44 -2.51 11.16 8.13
N PHE A 45 -3.69 11.71 8.43
CA PHE A 45 -4.37 12.70 7.59
C PHE A 45 -3.49 13.90 7.24
N GLU A 46 -2.70 14.41 8.20
CA GLU A 46 -1.83 15.58 7.98
C GLU A 46 -0.76 15.33 6.90
N ASN A 47 -0.39 14.07 6.69
CA ASN A 47 0.65 13.67 5.75
C ASN A 47 0.12 12.89 4.53
N ALA A 48 -1.16 12.52 4.55
CA ALA A 48 -1.79 11.71 3.51
C ALA A 48 -2.23 12.55 2.30
N PRO A 49 -2.21 11.96 1.08
CA PRO A 49 -2.78 12.59 -0.11
C PRO A 49 -4.26 12.96 0.08
N PRO A 50 -4.74 14.07 -0.53
CA PRO A 50 -6.11 14.56 -0.36
C PRO A 50 -7.17 13.52 -0.76
N GLU A 51 -6.86 12.67 -1.73
CA GLU A 51 -7.75 11.59 -2.20
C GLU A 51 -8.03 10.53 -1.11
N THR A 52 -7.09 10.35 -0.17
CA THR A 52 -7.19 9.36 0.91
C THR A 52 -7.63 9.97 2.24
N GLN A 53 -7.62 11.30 2.34
CA GLN A 53 -7.98 12.03 3.55
C GLN A 53 -9.42 11.78 3.99
N GLN A 54 -10.37 11.78 3.03
CA GLN A 54 -11.77 11.50 3.33
C GLN A 54 -11.94 10.11 3.92
N ARG A 55 -11.29 9.10 3.32
CA ARG A 55 -11.40 7.72 3.80
C ARG A 55 -10.76 7.52 5.18
N CYS A 56 -9.66 8.21 5.47
CA CYS A 56 -9.07 8.23 6.81
C CYS A 56 -10.02 8.83 7.84
N GLN A 57 -10.73 9.91 7.49
CA GLN A 57 -11.72 10.53 8.36
C GLN A 57 -12.90 9.59 8.64
N ASP A 58 -13.45 8.96 7.59
CA ASP A 58 -14.53 7.99 7.73
C ASP A 58 -14.12 6.85 8.70
N LEU A 59 -12.94 6.26 8.48
CA LEU A 59 -12.43 5.19 9.35
C LEU A 59 -12.25 5.68 10.79
N ALA A 60 -11.74 6.90 11.00
CA ALA A 60 -11.57 7.46 12.34
C ALA A 60 -12.92 7.62 13.06
N GLU A 61 -13.98 8.03 12.36
CA GLU A 61 -15.34 8.11 12.90
C GLU A 61 -15.92 6.72 13.20
N GLU A 62 -15.66 5.72 12.36
CA GLU A 62 -16.04 4.33 12.64
C GLU A 62 -15.34 3.79 13.90
N PHE A 63 -14.05 4.11 14.09
CA PHE A 63 -13.30 3.72 15.29
C PHE A 63 -13.80 4.41 16.57
N LEU A 64 -14.40 5.60 16.50
CA LEU A 64 -15.05 6.21 17.67
C LEU A 64 -16.22 5.35 18.17
N ARG A 65 -16.96 4.71 17.27
CA ARG A 65 -18.11 3.84 17.56
C ARG A 65 -17.71 2.39 17.83
N TYR A 66 -16.44 2.04 17.63
CA TYR A 66 -15.88 0.69 17.86
C TYR A 66 -16.32 -0.01 19.16
N PRO A 67 -16.31 0.63 20.34
CA PRO A 67 -16.75 -0.04 21.57
C PRO A 67 -18.25 -0.38 21.59
N GLU A 68 -19.06 0.26 20.75
CA GLU A 68 -20.51 0.05 20.63
C GLU A 68 -20.86 -0.98 19.55
N LEU A 69 -19.93 -1.29 18.65
CA LEU A 69 -20.13 -2.25 17.55
C LEU A 69 -20.17 -3.70 18.05
N GLU A 70 -20.89 -4.55 17.32
CA GLU A 70 -20.89 -5.99 17.52
C GLU A 70 -19.56 -6.62 17.05
N LEU A 71 -19.29 -7.84 17.48
CA LEU A 71 -18.01 -8.50 17.22
C LEU A 71 -17.76 -8.70 15.71
N GLU A 72 -18.79 -9.01 14.93
CA GLU A 72 -18.69 -9.19 13.48
C GLU A 72 -18.36 -7.86 12.77
N ASP A 73 -19.01 -6.77 13.16
CA ASP A 73 -18.71 -5.43 12.65
C ASP A 73 -17.28 -4.99 12.99
N ARG A 74 -16.81 -5.30 14.20
CA ARG A 74 -15.42 -5.03 14.60
C ARG A 74 -14.42 -5.80 13.75
N GLN A 75 -14.72 -7.06 13.43
CA GLN A 75 -13.90 -7.87 12.54
C GLN A 75 -13.82 -7.27 11.14
N HIS A 76 -14.97 -6.88 10.60
CA HIS A 76 -15.08 -6.23 9.30
C HIS A 76 -14.28 -4.93 9.26
N LEU A 77 -14.47 -4.05 10.25
CA LEU A 77 -13.76 -2.78 10.35
C LEU A 77 -12.24 -2.98 10.39
N ILE A 78 -11.75 -3.94 11.18
CA ILE A 78 -10.32 -4.25 11.25
C ILE A 78 -9.81 -4.78 9.90
N ALA A 79 -10.55 -5.66 9.24
CA ALA A 79 -10.18 -6.21 7.95
C ALA A 79 -10.09 -5.12 6.86
N ASP A 80 -11.08 -4.23 6.80
CA ASP A 80 -11.07 -3.10 5.88
C ASP A 80 -9.94 -2.12 6.19
N THR A 81 -9.71 -1.82 7.47
CA THR A 81 -8.60 -0.96 7.88
C THR A 81 -7.25 -1.55 7.46
N ARG A 82 -7.05 -2.87 7.59
CA ARG A 82 -5.83 -3.56 7.12
C ARG A 82 -5.64 -3.40 5.61
N ARG A 83 -6.71 -3.59 4.82
CA ARG A 83 -6.66 -3.44 3.36
C ARG A 83 -6.32 -2.00 2.97
N PHE A 84 -6.97 -1.03 3.61
CA PHE A 84 -6.75 0.38 3.37
C PHE A 84 -5.32 0.81 3.71
N LEU A 85 -4.79 0.40 4.87
CA LEU A 85 -3.41 0.71 5.27
C LEU A 85 -2.39 0.11 4.29
N LEU A 86 -2.61 -1.10 3.79
CA LEU A 86 -1.73 -1.70 2.77
C LEU A 86 -1.76 -0.91 1.46
N GLN A 87 -2.94 -0.46 1.02
CA GLN A 87 -3.07 0.38 -0.16
C GLN A 87 -2.36 1.72 0.05
N LEU A 88 -2.54 2.34 1.21
CA LEU A 88 -1.93 3.61 1.53
C LEU A 88 -0.40 3.49 1.59
N GLN A 89 0.13 2.47 2.27
CA GLN A 89 1.58 2.21 2.32
C GLN A 89 2.19 2.09 0.91
N ARG A 90 1.52 1.35 0.00
CA ARG A 90 1.97 1.23 -1.40
C ARG A 90 2.00 2.57 -2.13
N LEU A 91 1.03 3.45 -1.88
CA LEU A 91 1.01 4.80 -2.47
C LEU A 91 2.19 5.64 -1.97
N PHE A 92 2.53 5.54 -0.69
CA PHE A 92 3.71 6.22 -0.12
C PHE A 92 5.02 5.66 -0.70
N ASP A 93 5.15 4.33 -0.81
CA ASP A 93 6.35 3.68 -1.39
C ASP A 93 6.53 4.03 -2.87
N CYS A 94 5.45 4.07 -3.66
CA CYS A 94 5.48 4.51 -5.06
C CYS A 94 5.86 5.99 -5.20
N ARG A 95 5.35 6.86 -4.32
CA ARG A 95 5.68 8.29 -4.32
C ARG A 95 7.17 8.51 -4.06
N ASN A 96 7.76 7.79 -3.11
CA ASN A 96 9.19 7.86 -2.83
C ASN A 96 10.06 7.40 -4.01
N GLN A 97 9.66 6.32 -4.71
CA GLN A 97 10.38 5.85 -5.89
C GLN A 97 10.36 6.86 -7.06
N VAL A 98 9.25 7.58 -7.27
CA VAL A 98 9.15 8.59 -8.33
C VAL A 98 10.01 9.83 -8.02
N SER A 99 10.14 10.23 -6.75
CA SER A 99 11.05 11.31 -6.36
C SER A 99 12.53 10.95 -6.59
N GLU A 100 12.94 9.71 -6.32
CA GLU A 100 14.33 9.28 -6.53
C GLU A 100 14.75 9.21 -8.01
N ILE A 101 13.81 8.91 -8.93
CA ILE A 101 14.09 8.91 -10.38
C ILE A 101 14.34 10.35 -10.86
N ARG A 102 13.54 11.31 -10.41
CA ARG A 102 13.61 12.70 -10.86
C ARG A 102 14.87 13.42 -10.34
N GLU A 103 15.35 13.08 -9.15
CA GLU A 103 16.59 13.63 -8.59
C GLU A 103 17.86 13.07 -9.26
N LYS A 104 17.83 11.82 -9.74
CA LYS A 104 18.96 11.21 -10.48
C LYS A 104 19.12 11.74 -11.91
N GLU A 105 18.04 12.22 -12.54
CA GLU A 105 18.11 12.82 -13.88
C GLU A 105 18.67 14.26 -13.87
N GLN A 106 18.56 14.98 -12.76
CA GLN A 106 19.02 16.37 -12.66
C GLN A 106 20.52 16.51 -12.32
N ASN A 107 21.20 15.41 -11.99
CA ASN A 107 22.64 15.33 -11.74
C ASN A 107 23.38 14.53 -12.82
N ARG A 108 22.88 14.55 -14.07
CA ARG A 108 23.64 14.12 -15.25
C ARG A 108 23.98 15.35 -16.08
N ASN A 109 25.20 15.86 -15.84
CA ASN A 109 25.84 16.88 -16.66
C ASN A 109 25.76 16.51 -18.16
N PRO A 110 25.10 17.30 -19.03
CA PRO A 110 25.01 16.99 -20.45
C PRO A 110 26.28 17.45 -21.15
N GLN A 111 27.33 16.63 -21.09
CA GLN A 111 28.48 16.78 -21.98
C GLN A 111 28.71 15.48 -22.75
N ALA A 112 27.94 15.31 -23.82
CA ALA A 112 28.30 14.39 -24.90
C ALA A 112 27.84 15.00 -26.22
N ARG A 113 28.73 15.81 -26.82
CA ARG A 113 28.73 16.02 -28.26
C ARG A 113 29.14 14.68 -28.89
N THR A 114 28.35 14.15 -29.83
CA THR A 114 28.77 13.86 -31.22
C THR A 114 27.72 13.04 -31.97
N ASN A 115 27.31 13.61 -33.10
CA ASN A 115 27.06 13.01 -34.41
C ASN A 115 25.98 11.92 -34.54
N GLY A 116 24.92 12.30 -35.25
CA GLY A 116 23.88 11.38 -35.70
C GLY A 116 24.39 10.34 -36.67
N ILE A 117 23.82 9.14 -36.55
CA ILE A 117 23.81 8.11 -37.57
C ILE A 117 22.41 7.50 -37.58
N THR A 118 21.78 7.59 -38.75
CA THR A 118 20.58 6.84 -39.17
C THR A 118 20.84 5.34 -39.00
N GLU A 119 19.86 4.55 -38.54
CA GLU A 119 19.48 3.25 -39.16
C GLU A 119 18.47 2.44 -38.33
N LYS A 120 17.26 2.34 -38.90
CA LYS A 120 16.37 1.17 -39.04
C LYS A 120 16.77 -0.09 -38.23
N GLY A 121 15.98 -0.43 -37.21
CA GLY A 121 16.14 -1.68 -36.46
C GLY A 121 14.83 -2.17 -35.83
N LYS A 122 14.31 -3.26 -36.42
CA LYS A 122 13.31 -4.23 -35.96
C LYS A 122 12.73 -4.07 -34.55
N SER A 123 11.40 -4.04 -34.56
CA SER A 123 10.49 -4.47 -33.49
C SER A 123 10.85 -5.84 -32.90
N VAL A 124 10.47 -5.98 -31.61
CA VAL A 124 10.33 -7.20 -30.78
C VAL A 124 11.54 -7.51 -29.91
N ASP A 125 11.43 -7.23 -28.61
CA ASP A 125 11.31 -8.28 -27.58
C ASP A 125 11.01 -7.66 -26.19
N ILE A 126 9.92 -8.08 -25.54
CA ILE A 126 9.89 -8.33 -24.10
C ILE A 126 8.72 -9.28 -23.80
N SER A 127 9.02 -10.56 -23.99
CA SER A 127 8.75 -11.67 -23.07
C SER A 127 7.53 -11.56 -22.13
N LEU A 128 6.40 -12.13 -22.55
CA LEU A 128 5.26 -12.52 -21.70
C LEU A 128 5.30 -14.04 -21.45
N GLU A 129 6.10 -14.46 -20.47
CA GLU A 129 5.86 -15.72 -19.78
C GLU A 129 5.11 -15.37 -18.49
N GLN A 130 3.94 -15.91 -18.17
CA GLN A 130 3.65 -17.32 -17.97
C GLN A 130 2.12 -17.50 -17.93
N SER A 131 1.60 -18.54 -18.60
CA SER A 131 0.72 -19.55 -17.97
C SER A 131 0.23 -20.54 -19.04
N LEU A 132 0.95 -21.66 -19.18
CA LEU A 132 0.47 -22.83 -19.92
C LEU A 132 -0.23 -23.78 -18.95
N GLU A 133 -1.51 -23.52 -18.68
CA GLU A 133 -2.40 -24.54 -18.12
C GLU A 133 -3.37 -25.03 -19.19
N LYS A 134 -2.99 -26.19 -19.76
CA LYS A 134 -3.88 -27.33 -20.02
C LYS A 134 -4.92 -27.18 -21.14
N ILE A 135 -4.60 -27.69 -22.34
CA ILE A 135 -5.51 -28.59 -23.09
C ILE A 135 -4.69 -29.69 -23.78
N ILE A 136 -4.65 -30.85 -23.13
CA ILE A 136 -4.83 -32.22 -23.65
C ILE A 136 -4.66 -32.42 -25.18
N GLY A 137 -3.71 -33.28 -25.57
CA GLY A 137 -3.47 -33.67 -26.98
C GLY A 137 -4.52 -34.63 -27.56
N PRO A 138 -4.41 -34.89 -28.88
CA PRO A 138 -4.19 -36.26 -29.31
C PRO A 138 -2.92 -36.41 -30.15
N ARG A 139 -2.36 -37.59 -29.96
CA ARG A 139 -1.12 -38.17 -30.43
C ARG A 139 -1.10 -38.33 -31.96
N ASN A 140 0.02 -37.93 -32.57
CA ASN A 140 0.35 -38.23 -33.96
C ASN A 140 0.52 -39.76 -34.14
N SER A 141 -0.14 -40.32 -35.14
CA SER A 141 0.13 -41.62 -35.78
C SER A 141 -0.65 -41.54 -37.10
N ASP A 142 -0.21 -41.95 -38.27
CA ASP A 142 1.01 -42.52 -38.84
C ASP A 142 0.69 -42.54 -40.36
N ARG A 143 1.69 -42.27 -41.20
CA ARG A 143 1.73 -42.51 -42.67
C ARG A 143 0.87 -41.69 -43.64
#